data_AF-A0A7V7KFL0-F1
#
_entry.id   AF-A0A7V7KFL0-F1
#
_cell.length_a   1.000
_cell.length_b   1.000
_cell.length_c   1.000
_cell.angle_alpha   90.00
_cell.angle_beta   90.00
_cell.angle_gamma   90.00
#
_symmetry.space_group_name_H-M   'P 1'
#
loop_
_entity.id
_entity.type
_entity.pdbx_description
1 polymer ?
#
loop_
_entity_poly.entity_id
_entity_poly.type
_entity_poly.pdbx_seq_one_letter_code
_entity_poly.pdbx_strand_id
1 'polypeptide(L)' 'MALDKSRLKERIAGQLVALGASRQGEHSWVERLAQAIANGVVDEIQANAEVSVTGGSSSGTYKVE' A
#
# COMPACT_ATOMS: atom_id res chain seq x y z
N MET A 1 3.51 -7.21 -9.48
CA MET A 1 2.35 -6.31 -9.28
C MET A 1 2.89 -4.98 -8.77
N ALA A 2 2.38 -3.85 -9.29
CA ALA A 2 2.91 -2.54 -8.95
C ALA A 2 2.65 -2.16 -7.48
N LEU A 3 1.66 -2.81 -6.86
CA LEU A 3 1.25 -2.62 -5.49
C LEU A 3 1.50 -3.90 -4.67
N ASP A 4 2.52 -3.86 -3.82
CA ASP A 4 2.84 -4.96 -2.90
C ASP A 4 2.45 -4.57 -1.47
N LYS A 5 1.39 -5.22 -0.96
CA LYS A 5 0.84 -5.00 0.39
C LYS A 5 1.88 -5.28 1.48
N SER A 6 2.73 -6.29 1.32
CA SER A 6 3.76 -6.66 2.29
C SER A 6 4.85 -5.59 2.36
N ARG A 7 5.34 -5.15 1.21
CA ARG A 7 6.34 -4.08 1.12
C ARG A 7 5.81 -2.76 1.68
N LEU A 8 4.55 -2.43 1.39
CA LEU A 8 3.90 -1.22 1.91
C LEU A 8 3.73 -1.30 3.43
N LYS A 9 3.31 -2.45 3.96
CA LYS A 9 3.23 -2.69 5.40
C LYS A 9 4.58 -2.46 6.07
N GLU A 10 5.67 -3.03 5.54
CA GLU A 10 7.00 -2.89 6.14
C GLU A 10 7.46 -1.43 6.18
N ARG A 11 7.19 -0.66 5.11
CA ARG A 11 7.47 0.78 5.07
C ARG A 11 6.69 1.53 6.13
N ILE A 12 5.38 1.30 6.24
CA ILE A 12 4.52 1.98 7.22
C ILE A 12 4.97 1.63 8.64
N ALA A 13 5.23 0.36 8.92
CA ALA A 13 5.71 -0.07 10.23
C ALA A 13 7.08 0.55 10.56
N GLY A 14 7.99 0.66 9.58
CA GLY A 14 9.26 1.36 9.75
C GLY A 14 9.09 2.86 10.06
N GLN A 15 8.16 3.53 9.40
CA GLN A 15 7.84 4.95 9.68
C GLN A 15 7.25 5.13 11.08
N LEU A 16 6.34 4.25 11.50
CA LEU A 16 5.78 4.29 12.85
C LEU A 16 6.88 4.13 13.92
N VAL A 17 7.86 3.26 13.68
CA VAL A 17 9.02 3.11 14.57
C VAL A 17 9.89 4.37 14.60
N ALA A 18 10.13 4.99 13.44
CA ALA A 18 10.89 6.24 13.36
C ALA A 18 10.20 7.41 14.10
N LEU A 19 8.87 7.35 14.25
CA LEU A 19 8.08 8.30 15.04
C LEU A 19 8.05 7.97 16.54
N GLY A 20 8.73 6.91 16.98
CA GLY A 20 8.83 6.50 18.38
C GLY A 20 7.87 5.38 18.80
N ALA A 21 7.14 4.76 17.87
CA ALA A 21 6.31 3.60 18.19
C ALA A 21 7.15 2.33 18.37
N SER A 22 6.86 1.54 19.39
CA SER A 22 7.50 0.24 19.57
C SER A 22 6.86 -0.78 18.63
N ARG A 23 7.64 -1.33 17.69
CA ARG A 23 7.13 -2.35 16.74
C ARG A 23 6.69 -3.63 17.42
N GLN A 24 7.38 -4.01 18.48
CA GLN A 24 7.17 -5.25 19.22
C GLN A 24 6.69 -4.96 20.64
N GLY A 25 5.87 -5.85 21.18
CA GLY A 25 5.27 -5.73 22.50
C GLY A 25 3.86 -6.31 22.52
N GLU A 26 3.41 -6.83 23.66
CA GLU A 26 2.09 -7.47 23.81
C GLU A 26 0.92 -6.54 23.43
N HIS A 27 1.13 -5.23 23.63
CA HIS A 27 0.18 -4.18 23.24
C HIS A 27 0.63 -3.35 22.03
N SER A 28 1.65 -3.80 21.28
CA SER A 28 2.04 -3.12 20.05
C SER A 28 0.97 -3.33 18.98
N TRP A 29 0.41 -2.23 18.49
CA TRP A 29 -0.52 -2.22 17.36
C TRP A 29 0.15 -1.90 16.02
N VAL A 30 1.47 -1.67 16.02
CA VAL A 30 2.20 -1.19 14.83
C VAL A 30 2.03 -2.14 13.64
N GLU A 31 2.21 -3.45 13.84
CA GLU A 31 2.05 -4.43 12.76
C GLU A 31 0.60 -4.53 12.27
N ARG A 32 -0.37 -4.49 13.20
CA ARG A 32 -1.80 -4.60 12.86
C ARG A 32 -2.30 -3.36 12.11
N LEU A 33 -1.90 -2.18 12.55
CA LEU A 33 -2.21 -0.90 11.90
C LEU A 33 -1.53 -0.81 10.53
N ALA A 34 -0.24 -1.14 10.45
CA ALA A 34 0.48 -1.14 9.19
C ALA A 34 -0.15 -2.11 8.18
N GLN A 35 -0.59 -3.28 8.62
CA GLN A 35 -1.28 -4.26 7.76
C GLN A 35 -2.62 -3.71 7.27
N ALA A 36 -3.45 -3.14 8.16
CA ALA A 36 -4.75 -2.60 7.80
C ALA A 36 -4.64 -1.44 6.80
N ILE A 37 -3.70 -0.52 7.04
CA ILE A 37 -3.45 0.62 6.16
C ILE A 37 -2.92 0.13 4.81
N ALA A 38 -1.94 -0.78 4.80
CA ALA A 38 -1.38 -1.31 3.55
C ALA A 38 -2.44 -2.02 2.70
N ASN A 39 -3.31 -2.81 3.33
CA ASN A 39 -4.42 -3.47 2.63
C ASN A 39 -5.40 -2.44 2.07
N GLY A 40 -5.91 -1.54 2.91
CA GLY A 40 -6.91 -0.54 2.50
C GLY A 40 -6.41 0.38 1.38
N VAL A 41 -5.16 0.83 1.44
CA VAL A 41 -4.57 1.69 0.40
C VAL A 41 -4.43 0.94 -0.92
N VAL A 42 -3.92 -0.30 -0.90
CA VAL A 42 -3.78 -1.08 -2.13
C VAL A 42 -5.14 -1.43 -2.71
N ASP A 43 -6.10 -1.81 -1.88
CA ASP A 43 -7.46 -2.15 -2.32
C ASP A 43 -8.16 -0.93 -2.93
N GLU A 44 -8.03 0.25 -2.32
CA GLU A 44 -8.61 1.50 -2.84
C GLU A 44 -8.01 1.88 -4.20
N ILE A 45 -6.69 1.76 -4.36
CA ILE A 45 -6.01 2.05 -5.62
C ILE A 45 -6.40 1.02 -6.69
N GLN A 46 -6.41 -0.26 -6.38
CA GLN A 46 -6.81 -1.29 -7.34
C GLN A 46 -8.29 -1.17 -7.77
N ALA A 47 -9.16 -0.72 -6.86
CA ALA A 47 -10.58 -0.54 -7.15
C ALA A 47 -10.85 0.67 -8.05
N ASN A 48 -10.17 1.80 -7.80
CA ASN A 48 -10.53 3.10 -8.37
C ASN A 48 -9.49 3.74 -9.29
N ALA A 49 -8.21 3.35 -9.21
CA ALA A 49 -7.17 4.01 -10.00
C ALA A 49 -7.15 3.48 -11.44
N GLU A 50 -7.11 4.43 -12.37
CA GLU A 50 -7.05 4.18 -13.79
C GLU A 50 -5.83 4.86 -14.40
N VAL A 51 -5.18 4.17 -15.34
CA VAL A 51 -4.02 4.65 -16.09
C VAL A 51 -4.45 4.84 -17.54
N SER A 52 -4.44 6.09 -18.00
CA SER A 52 -4.66 6.41 -19.41
C SER A 52 -3.35 6.32 -20.18
N VAL A 53 -3.28 5.39 -21.13
CA VAL A 53 -2.18 5.29 -22.10
C VAL A 53 -2.57 6.08 -23.34
N THR A 54 -1.93 7.23 -23.56
CA THR A 54 -2.34 8.22 -24.57
C THR A 54 -1.70 8.04 -25.94
N GLY A 55 -0.95 6.96 -26.18
CA GLY A 55 -0.30 6.73 -27.48
C GLY A 55 0.18 5.30 -27.71
N GLY A 56 0.38 4.96 -28.98
CA GLY A 56 0.77 3.61 -29.43
C GLY A 56 -0.41 2.64 -29.59
N SER A 57 -0.12 1.42 -30.05
CA SER A 57 -1.12 0.37 -30.30
C SER A 57 -1.87 -0.11 -29.05
N SER A 58 -1.40 0.29 -27.87
CA SER A 58 -1.99 -0.02 -26.56
C SER A 58 -2.63 1.22 -25.92
N SER A 59 -3.11 2.16 -26.73
CA SER A 59 -3.85 3.32 -26.22
C SER A 59 -5.18 2.88 -25.61
N GLY A 60 -5.46 3.33 -24.39
CA GLY A 60 -6.65 2.96 -23.64
C GLY A 60 -6.56 3.33 -22.16
N THR A 61 -7.67 3.17 -21.45
CA THR A 61 -7.72 3.31 -19.99
C THR A 61 -7.65 1.93 -19.35
N TYR A 62 -6.70 1.73 -18.45
CA TYR A 62 -6.45 0.46 -17.78
C TYR A 62 -6.59 0.61 -16.28
N LYS A 63 -7.12 -0.40 -15.60
CA LYS A 63 -7.10 -0.42 -14.14
C LYS A 63 -5.69 -0.71 -13.62
N VAL A 64 -5.36 -0.14 -12.47
CA VAL A 64 -4.10 -0.44 -11.78
C VAL A 64 -4.23 -1.81 -11.09
N GLU A 65 -3.31 -2.74 -11.38
CA GLU A 65 -3.25 -4.09 -10.78
C GLU A 65 -1.90 -4.41 -10.11
#